data_AF-A0A2T3JIJ5-F1
#
_entry.id   AF-A0A2T3JIJ5-F1
#
_cell.length_a   1.000
_cell.length_b   1.000
_cell.length_c   1.000
_cell.angle_alpha   90.00
_cell.angle_beta   90.00
_cell.angle_gamma   90.00
#
_symmetry.space_group_name_H-M   'P 1'
#
loop_
_entity.id
_entity.type
_entity.pdbx_description
1 polymer ?
#
loop_
_entity_poly.entity_id
_entity_poly.type
_entity_poly.pdbx_seq_one_letter_code
_entity_poly.pdbx_strand_id
1 'polypeptide(L)'
;MKKILLCAASLFVANQVSAAPHLQGYYQAKELVGYTVNKIQQNKAEYFMLDYALTKPAQPQAQFVAYNDALGYFQAKNSGVNGDQFKRIVQKVNPEGLRDQYVCRTDASGVKLAYIAKRDEGCSSNYDTKPMAISQKDKKVTFFRRWDFDPTQSHFDIQSYDINEAANTETLTLDYVLKFEGRWIGNSVRVIKSQTVLKDSSTQPTYDVANYQYSGPRSGIITGGESLLYSDAPYFITDNAEDTAADNSANHVAKTVFNTFGVMDGNYRGRNVNTDRPVYWVNRDYVSQYTLENSTKAYFVSDPQNFVIDTSMTGPFDSWVWVDETVWDPEKGTDQASGGDWVSHAFNNTYNITGESPTFCMIEDIAKGRPVTGYFTEDGKGSWVPSMNNCKAVDPGFVPRIYTHFTNGNGEKVAVSSLRQSAQDIIHVRTQHPQGEKELLTLDDVKAMKSSPRYLKIKTDLSQRLGWAKPYDILK
;
A
#
# COMPACT_ATOMS: atom_id res chain seq x y z
N MET A 1 -28.57 -15.53 -3.36
CA MET A 1 -27.38 -14.67 -3.28
C MET A 1 -27.47 -13.82 -2.02
N LYS A 2 -26.76 -14.18 -0.95
CA LYS A 2 -26.59 -13.29 0.21
C LYS A 2 -25.48 -12.30 -0.16
N LYS A 3 -25.86 -11.06 -0.50
CA LYS A 3 -24.92 -9.96 -0.71
C LYS A 3 -24.24 -9.71 0.64
N ILE A 4 -22.92 -9.87 0.71
CA ILE A 4 -22.16 -9.57 1.92
C ILE A 4 -22.39 -8.09 2.26
N LEU A 5 -23.05 -7.85 3.40
CA LEU A 5 -23.03 -6.55 4.06
C LEU A 5 -21.57 -6.27 4.45
N LEU A 6 -20.89 -5.48 3.64
CA LEU A 6 -19.68 -4.80 4.09
C LEU A 6 -20.16 -3.62 4.92
N CYS A 7 -20.06 -3.75 6.25
CA CYS A 7 -20.14 -2.62 7.17
C CYS A 7 -19.10 -1.59 6.72
N ALA A 8 -19.56 -0.58 5.98
CA ALA A 8 -18.78 0.57 5.59
C ALA A 8 -18.51 1.41 6.84
N ALA A 9 -17.51 1.03 7.62
CA ALA A 9 -16.87 1.94 8.54
C ALA A 9 -16.24 3.06 7.69
N SER A 10 -16.95 4.19 7.62
CA SER A 10 -16.45 5.52 7.22
C SER A 10 -15.37 5.50 6.13
N LEU A 11 -15.79 5.55 4.86
CA LEU A 11 -14.89 5.88 3.75
C LEU A 11 -14.27 7.26 4.00
N PHE A 12 -13.05 7.30 4.54
CA PHE A 12 -12.19 8.49 4.45
C PHE A 12 -11.83 8.65 2.97
N VAL A 13 -12.44 9.64 2.32
CA VAL A 13 -12.16 9.95 0.91
C VAL A 13 -10.79 10.62 0.85
N ALA A 14 -9.72 9.84 0.81
CA ALA A 14 -8.39 10.35 0.49
C ALA A 14 -8.22 10.34 -1.04
N ASN A 15 -7.97 11.51 -1.65
CA ASN A 15 -7.52 11.63 -3.05
C ASN A 15 -6.04 11.21 -3.13
N GLN A 16 -5.72 10.02 -2.64
CA GLN A 16 -4.39 9.47 -2.75
C GLN A 16 -4.32 8.66 -4.03
N VAL A 17 -3.24 8.88 -4.77
CA VAL A 17 -3.02 8.30 -6.08
C VAL A 17 -2.05 7.10 -5.98
N SER A 18 -1.30 7.03 -4.89
CA SER A 18 -0.40 5.93 -4.55
C SER A 18 -0.71 5.42 -3.14
N ALA A 19 -0.74 4.09 -2.98
CA ALA A 19 -0.96 3.47 -1.68
C ALA A 19 0.34 3.44 -0.88
N ALA A 20 0.43 4.28 0.16
CA ALA A 20 1.47 4.25 1.21
C ALA A 20 2.88 3.82 0.70
N PRO A 21 3.51 4.61 -0.19
CA PRO A 21 4.77 4.21 -0.84
C PRO A 21 5.96 4.10 0.11
N HIS A 22 5.86 4.65 1.32
CA HIS A 22 6.91 4.63 2.34
C HIS A 22 6.80 3.45 3.31
N LEU A 23 5.67 2.72 3.33
CA LEU A 23 5.57 1.47 4.08
C LEU A 23 6.30 0.35 3.33
N GLN A 24 6.81 -0.63 4.08
CA GLN A 24 7.46 -1.81 3.53
C GLN A 24 6.83 -3.09 4.08
N GLY A 25 7.07 -4.20 3.37
CA GLY A 25 6.76 -5.56 3.83
C GLY A 25 5.31 -5.75 4.33
N TYR A 26 5.17 -6.25 5.55
CA TYR A 26 3.86 -6.60 6.12
C TYR A 26 2.93 -5.39 6.26
N TYR A 27 3.46 -4.26 6.73
CA TYR A 27 2.65 -3.06 6.96
C TYR A 27 2.08 -2.50 5.66
N GLN A 28 2.88 -2.50 4.59
CA GLN A 28 2.40 -2.12 3.27
C GLN A 28 1.34 -3.11 2.77
N ALA A 29 1.56 -4.43 2.91
CA ALA A 29 0.59 -5.44 2.50
C ALA A 29 -0.76 -5.27 3.23
N LYS A 30 -0.73 -5.01 4.54
CA LYS A 30 -1.91 -4.74 5.36
C LYS A 30 -2.68 -3.51 4.89
N GLU A 31 -1.97 -2.41 4.64
CA GLU A 31 -2.57 -1.15 4.16
C GLU A 31 -3.18 -1.31 2.76
N LEU A 32 -2.49 -2.01 1.86
CA LEU A 32 -2.96 -2.26 0.49
C LEU A 32 -4.28 -3.02 0.43
N VAL A 33 -4.53 -3.97 1.34
CA VAL A 33 -5.83 -4.67 1.40
C VAL A 33 -6.95 -3.67 1.69
N GLY A 34 -6.80 -2.84 2.72
CA GLY A 34 -7.81 -1.84 3.10
C GLY A 34 -8.01 -0.78 2.03
N TYR A 35 -6.91 -0.20 1.55
CA TYR A 35 -6.91 0.82 0.50
C TYR A 35 -7.60 0.34 -0.78
N THR A 36 -7.25 -0.85 -1.26
CA THR A 36 -7.80 -1.40 -2.50
C THR A 36 -9.31 -1.65 -2.42
N VAL A 37 -9.78 -2.16 -1.27
CA VAL A 37 -11.21 -2.37 -1.04
C VAL A 37 -11.95 -1.04 -1.04
N ASN A 38 -11.43 -0.06 -0.30
CA ASN A 38 -12.06 1.27 -0.21
C ASN A 38 -12.11 1.98 -1.56
N LYS A 39 -11.01 1.93 -2.33
CA LYS A 39 -10.92 2.53 -3.67
C LYS A 39 -11.93 1.91 -4.64
N ILE A 40 -12.13 0.59 -4.62
CA ILE A 40 -13.14 -0.06 -5.48
C ILE A 40 -14.56 0.33 -5.07
N GLN A 41 -14.85 0.49 -3.78
CA GLN A 41 -16.16 0.99 -3.34
C GLN A 41 -16.39 2.45 -3.75
N GLN A 42 -15.35 3.28 -3.64
CA GLN A 42 -15.36 4.64 -4.16
C GLN A 42 -15.66 4.64 -5.65
N ASN A 43 -14.93 3.86 -6.47
CA ASN A 43 -15.14 3.79 -7.91
C ASN A 43 -16.56 3.36 -8.31
N LYS A 44 -17.18 2.42 -7.59
CA LYS A 44 -18.59 2.07 -7.83
C LYS A 44 -19.52 3.28 -7.69
N ALA A 45 -19.22 4.20 -6.78
CA ALA A 45 -19.96 5.45 -6.64
C ALA A 45 -19.56 6.49 -7.70
N GLU A 46 -18.27 6.66 -8.03
CA GLU A 46 -17.85 7.68 -9.01
C GLU A 46 -18.31 7.36 -10.44
N TYR A 47 -18.37 6.08 -10.78
CA TYR A 47 -18.67 5.59 -12.14
C TYR A 47 -20.11 5.11 -12.29
N PHE A 48 -21.01 5.36 -11.34
CA PHE A 48 -22.36 4.79 -11.35
C PHE A 48 -23.17 5.11 -12.62
N MET A 49 -22.98 6.31 -13.21
CA MET A 49 -23.58 6.69 -14.50
C MET A 49 -23.08 5.82 -15.64
N LEU A 50 -21.76 5.58 -15.68
CA LEU A 50 -21.11 4.77 -16.71
C LEU A 50 -21.42 3.27 -16.51
N ASP A 51 -21.49 2.79 -15.27
CA ASP A 51 -21.90 1.42 -14.94
C ASP A 51 -23.35 1.15 -15.39
N TYR A 52 -24.26 2.10 -15.17
CA TYR A 52 -25.61 2.02 -15.72
C TYR A 52 -25.60 2.02 -17.25
N ALA A 53 -24.75 2.83 -17.89
CA ALA A 53 -24.61 2.87 -19.35
C ALA A 53 -24.19 1.52 -19.94
N LEU A 54 -23.39 0.71 -19.24
CA LEU A 54 -23.01 -0.64 -19.67
C LEU A 54 -24.21 -1.61 -19.80
N THR A 55 -25.34 -1.28 -19.17
CA THR A 55 -26.60 -2.04 -19.29
C THR A 55 -27.42 -1.67 -20.52
N LYS A 56 -27.11 -0.53 -21.15
CA LYS A 56 -27.79 -0.04 -22.36
C LYS A 56 -27.18 -0.63 -23.63
N PRO A 57 -27.93 -0.69 -24.74
CA PRO A 57 -27.38 -1.08 -26.04
C PRO A 57 -26.32 -0.07 -26.53
N ALA A 58 -25.42 -0.53 -27.40
CA ALA A 58 -24.44 0.34 -28.05
C ALA A 58 -25.13 1.19 -29.10
N GLN A 59 -24.67 2.42 -29.25
CA GLN A 59 -25.20 3.36 -30.23
C GLN A 59 -24.05 4.02 -30.99
N PRO A 60 -24.24 4.39 -32.27
CA PRO A 60 -23.23 5.11 -33.05
C PRO A 60 -22.93 6.52 -32.50
N GLN A 61 -23.85 7.09 -31.71
CA GLN A 61 -23.75 8.43 -31.14
C GLN A 61 -24.01 8.39 -29.62
N ALA A 62 -23.52 9.40 -28.92
CA ALA A 62 -23.66 9.52 -27.48
C ALA A 62 -25.13 9.49 -27.05
N GLN A 63 -25.45 8.61 -26.11
CA GLN A 63 -26.79 8.43 -25.57
C GLN A 63 -26.97 9.22 -24.27
N PHE A 64 -28.19 9.69 -24.06
CA PHE A 64 -28.56 10.37 -22.82
C PHE A 64 -28.78 9.36 -21.69
N VAL A 65 -28.12 9.59 -20.56
CA VAL A 65 -28.32 8.85 -19.32
C VAL A 65 -28.86 9.81 -18.26
N ALA A 66 -30.08 9.55 -17.82
CA ALA A 66 -30.71 10.28 -16.74
C ALA A 66 -30.08 9.92 -15.38
N TYR A 67 -29.79 10.93 -14.57
CA TYR A 67 -29.23 10.80 -13.23
C TYR A 67 -30.08 9.89 -12.33
N ASN A 68 -31.41 10.10 -12.32
CA ASN A 68 -32.31 9.36 -11.44
C ASN A 68 -32.38 7.87 -11.81
N ASP A 69 -32.28 7.53 -13.10
CA ASP A 69 -32.29 6.15 -13.56
C ASP A 69 -31.01 5.42 -13.13
N ALA A 70 -29.85 6.05 -13.33
CA ALA A 70 -28.56 5.50 -12.93
C ALA A 70 -28.47 5.38 -11.39
N LEU A 71 -28.97 6.37 -10.65
CA LEU A 71 -29.04 6.32 -9.19
C LEU A 71 -29.94 5.17 -8.72
N GLY A 72 -31.12 5.01 -9.31
CA GLY A 72 -32.04 3.91 -9.00
C GLY A 72 -31.40 2.54 -9.25
N TYR A 73 -30.68 2.40 -10.38
CA TYR A 73 -29.91 1.20 -10.68
C TYR A 73 -28.82 0.93 -9.64
N PHE A 74 -28.02 1.94 -9.30
CA PHE A 74 -26.96 1.85 -8.30
C PHE A 74 -27.50 1.40 -6.93
N GLN A 75 -28.59 2.01 -6.46
CA GLN A 75 -29.23 1.69 -5.19
C GLN A 75 -29.79 0.25 -5.15
N ALA A 76 -30.39 -0.21 -6.26
CA ALA A 76 -30.88 -1.58 -6.37
C ALA A 76 -29.73 -2.62 -6.32
N LYS A 77 -28.56 -2.28 -6.87
CA LYS A 77 -27.38 -3.17 -6.86
C LYS A 77 -26.62 -3.11 -5.54
N ASN A 78 -26.56 -1.96 -4.89
CA ASN A 78 -25.78 -1.70 -3.67
C ASN A 78 -26.69 -1.38 -2.46
N SER A 79 -27.53 -2.34 -2.09
CA SER A 79 -28.39 -2.26 -0.90
C SER A 79 -27.55 -2.09 0.37
N GLY A 80 -27.55 -0.89 0.95
CA GLY A 80 -26.78 -0.56 2.16
C GLY A 80 -25.91 0.70 2.06
N VAL A 81 -25.73 1.27 0.86
CA VAL A 81 -25.04 2.56 0.72
C VAL A 81 -25.96 3.70 1.17
N ASN A 82 -25.51 4.45 2.18
CA ASN A 82 -26.22 5.64 2.65
C ASN A 82 -26.23 6.74 1.56
N GLY A 83 -27.39 7.30 1.24
CA GLY A 83 -27.54 8.31 0.19
C GLY A 83 -26.72 9.59 0.40
N ASP A 84 -26.54 10.03 1.65
CA ASP A 84 -25.72 11.20 1.98
C ASP A 84 -24.23 10.90 1.87
N GLN A 85 -23.82 9.66 2.16
CA GLN A 85 -22.44 9.21 1.96
C GLN A 85 -22.14 9.13 0.46
N PHE A 86 -23.05 8.55 -0.34
CA PHE A 86 -22.94 8.53 -1.80
C PHE A 86 -22.81 9.94 -2.38
N LYS A 87 -23.71 10.86 -2.02
CA LYS A 87 -23.66 12.24 -2.49
C LYS A 87 -22.34 12.92 -2.14
N ARG A 88 -21.85 12.76 -0.90
CA ARG A 88 -20.55 13.31 -0.47
C ARG A 88 -19.38 12.78 -1.29
N ILE A 89 -19.37 11.47 -1.60
CA ILE A 89 -18.33 10.86 -2.44
C ILE A 89 -18.38 11.50 -3.83
N VAL A 90 -19.54 11.45 -4.51
CA VAL A 90 -19.68 11.95 -5.88
C VAL A 90 -19.38 13.46 -5.95
N GLN A 91 -19.88 14.27 -5.01
CA GLN A 91 -19.60 15.72 -4.95
C GLN A 91 -18.11 16.04 -4.86
N LYS A 92 -17.33 15.22 -4.16
CA LYS A 92 -15.90 15.49 -3.97
C LYS A 92 -15.06 15.11 -5.19
N VAL A 93 -15.52 14.13 -5.97
CA VAL A 93 -14.66 13.43 -6.95
C VAL A 93 -15.13 13.59 -8.40
N ASN A 94 -16.43 13.71 -8.63
CA ASN A 94 -17.08 13.92 -9.92
C ASN A 94 -18.40 14.70 -9.75
N PRO A 95 -18.36 16.02 -9.47
CA PRO A 95 -19.57 16.82 -9.24
C PRO A 95 -20.59 16.74 -10.38
N GLU A 96 -20.12 16.63 -11.62
CA GLU A 96 -20.98 16.49 -12.82
C GLU A 96 -21.68 15.12 -12.87
N GLY A 97 -21.26 14.14 -12.07
CA GLY A 97 -21.97 12.88 -11.82
C GLY A 97 -23.32 13.05 -11.12
N LEU A 98 -23.61 14.23 -10.57
CA LEU A 98 -24.93 14.54 -9.97
C LEU A 98 -25.94 15.16 -10.94
N ARG A 99 -25.68 15.04 -12.24
CA ARG A 99 -26.54 15.56 -13.31
C ARG A 99 -26.69 14.51 -14.40
N ASP A 100 -27.63 14.74 -15.30
CA ASP A 100 -27.76 13.92 -16.50
C ASP A 100 -26.50 14.02 -17.37
N GLN A 101 -26.13 12.93 -18.02
CA GLN A 101 -24.89 12.85 -18.79
C GLN A 101 -25.13 12.25 -20.17
N TYR A 102 -24.35 12.71 -21.14
CA TYR A 102 -24.20 12.02 -22.41
C TYR A 102 -23.03 11.06 -22.31
N VAL A 103 -23.27 9.82 -22.70
CA VAL A 103 -22.27 8.75 -22.62
C VAL A 103 -22.20 8.01 -23.93
N CYS A 104 -21.00 7.60 -24.31
CA CYS A 104 -20.83 6.66 -25.39
C CYS A 104 -20.70 5.26 -24.83
N ARG A 105 -21.37 4.29 -25.47
CA ARG A 105 -21.26 2.87 -25.15
C ARG A 105 -20.97 2.10 -26.43
N THR A 106 -19.88 1.35 -26.44
CA THR A 106 -19.42 0.56 -27.59
C THR A 106 -19.16 -0.88 -27.17
N ASP A 107 -19.35 -1.83 -28.09
CA ASP A 107 -18.93 -3.21 -27.94
C ASP A 107 -17.80 -3.53 -28.91
N ALA A 108 -16.70 -4.06 -28.39
CA ALA A 108 -15.60 -4.53 -29.21
C ALA A 108 -15.01 -5.80 -28.58
N SER A 109 -14.90 -6.88 -29.37
CA SER A 109 -14.23 -8.12 -28.95
C SER A 109 -14.74 -8.72 -27.62
N GLY A 110 -16.05 -8.64 -27.36
CA GLY A 110 -16.68 -9.14 -26.12
C GLY A 110 -16.51 -8.20 -24.92
N VAL A 111 -15.91 -7.02 -25.11
CA VAL A 111 -15.78 -5.98 -24.09
C VAL A 111 -16.82 -4.90 -24.32
N LYS A 112 -17.58 -4.59 -23.27
CA LYS A 112 -18.43 -3.41 -23.21
C LYS A 112 -17.58 -2.25 -22.69
N LEU A 113 -17.56 -1.14 -23.40
CA LEU A 113 -16.85 0.08 -23.00
C LEU A 113 -17.86 1.22 -22.90
N ALA A 114 -17.80 2.01 -21.83
CA ALA A 114 -18.56 3.24 -21.70
C ALA A 114 -17.68 4.40 -21.22
N TYR A 115 -17.91 5.61 -21.73
CA TYR A 115 -17.17 6.81 -21.34
C TYR A 115 -18.03 8.07 -21.47
N ILE A 116 -17.65 9.12 -20.74
CA ILE A 116 -18.32 10.41 -20.78
C ILE A 116 -18.08 11.08 -22.14
N ALA A 117 -19.15 11.52 -22.79
CA ALA A 117 -19.12 12.10 -24.12
C ALA A 117 -19.87 13.43 -24.18
N LYS A 118 -19.66 14.19 -25.25
CA LYS A 118 -20.49 15.37 -25.55
C LYS A 118 -21.80 14.92 -26.23
N ARG A 119 -22.81 15.79 -26.17
CA ARG A 119 -24.02 15.61 -26.98
C ARG A 119 -23.64 15.47 -28.46
N ASP A 120 -24.28 14.52 -29.13
CA ASP A 120 -24.11 14.21 -30.57
C ASP A 120 -22.69 13.73 -30.96
N GLU A 121 -21.80 13.46 -29.99
CA GLU A 121 -20.48 12.90 -30.25
C GLU A 121 -20.59 11.49 -30.83
N GLY A 122 -19.83 11.19 -31.89
CA GLY A 122 -19.73 9.84 -32.46
C GLY A 122 -18.99 8.90 -31.52
N CYS A 123 -19.58 7.74 -31.24
CA CYS A 123 -18.99 6.77 -30.33
C CYS A 123 -17.89 5.94 -31.00
N SER A 124 -16.76 5.81 -30.32
CA SER A 124 -15.59 5.07 -30.80
C SER A 124 -14.94 4.31 -29.65
N SER A 125 -14.12 3.31 -29.98
CA SER A 125 -13.31 2.61 -28.97
C SER A 125 -12.07 3.39 -28.49
N ASN A 126 -11.88 4.63 -28.98
CA ASN A 126 -10.78 5.51 -28.58
C ASN A 126 -11.23 6.44 -27.44
N TYR A 127 -11.10 5.97 -26.20
CA TYR A 127 -11.49 6.68 -24.98
C TYR A 127 -10.31 7.35 -24.27
N ASP A 128 -9.11 7.25 -24.83
CA ASP A 128 -7.82 7.67 -24.26
C ASP A 128 -7.71 9.16 -23.92
N THR A 129 -8.51 9.98 -24.61
CA THR A 129 -8.65 11.42 -24.38
C THR A 129 -9.75 11.78 -23.38
N LYS A 130 -10.50 10.79 -22.87
CA LYS A 130 -11.63 11.03 -21.97
C LYS A 130 -11.17 11.03 -20.51
N PRO A 131 -11.80 11.88 -19.66
CA PRO A 131 -11.45 11.95 -18.25
C PRO A 131 -11.82 10.67 -17.48
N MET A 132 -12.88 9.98 -17.91
CA MET A 132 -13.39 8.77 -17.25
C MET A 132 -13.94 7.77 -18.28
N ALA A 133 -13.60 6.51 -18.09
CA ALA A 133 -14.15 5.38 -18.84
C ALA A 133 -14.30 4.16 -17.92
N ILE A 134 -15.21 3.26 -18.28
CA ILE A 134 -15.39 1.96 -17.64
C ILE A 134 -15.46 0.90 -18.74
N SER A 135 -14.86 -0.26 -18.50
CA SER A 135 -15.07 -1.44 -19.32
C SER A 135 -15.53 -2.63 -18.51
N GLN A 136 -16.27 -3.52 -19.17
CA GLN A 136 -16.68 -4.80 -18.63
C GLN A 136 -16.44 -5.90 -19.64
N LYS A 137 -15.71 -6.92 -19.21
CA LYS A 137 -15.55 -8.19 -19.90
C LYS A 137 -15.94 -9.30 -18.94
N ASP A 138 -17.01 -10.02 -19.25
CA ASP A 138 -17.59 -11.02 -18.35
C ASP A 138 -17.88 -10.44 -16.95
N LYS A 139 -17.16 -10.92 -15.93
CA LYS A 139 -17.25 -10.46 -14.53
C LYS A 139 -16.19 -9.42 -14.16
N LYS A 140 -15.20 -9.20 -15.02
CA LYS A 140 -14.17 -8.19 -14.82
C LYS A 140 -14.70 -6.83 -15.20
N VAL A 141 -14.65 -5.90 -14.25
CA VAL A 141 -14.95 -4.49 -14.45
C VAL A 141 -13.66 -3.71 -14.27
N THR A 142 -13.36 -2.81 -15.21
CA THR A 142 -12.18 -1.94 -15.13
C THR A 142 -12.61 -0.48 -15.22
N PHE A 143 -12.20 0.31 -14.24
CA PHE A 143 -12.39 1.75 -14.13
C PHE A 143 -11.12 2.45 -14.62
N PHE A 144 -11.30 3.51 -15.37
CA PHE A 144 -10.21 4.30 -15.92
C PHE A 144 -10.47 5.77 -15.68
N ARG A 145 -9.51 6.42 -15.04
CA ARG A 145 -9.48 7.85 -14.82
C ARG A 145 -8.22 8.46 -15.41
N ARG A 146 -8.39 9.58 -16.11
CA ARG A 146 -7.30 10.41 -16.60
C ARG A 146 -7.26 11.72 -15.81
N TRP A 147 -6.08 12.05 -15.32
CA TRP A 147 -5.76 13.33 -14.70
C TRP A 147 -4.66 14.00 -15.50
N ASP A 148 -4.97 15.15 -16.11
CA ASP A 148 -3.97 15.99 -16.75
C ASP A 148 -3.70 17.18 -15.82
N PHE A 149 -2.62 17.12 -15.03
CA PHE A 149 -2.16 18.28 -14.26
C PHE A 149 -1.50 19.34 -15.17
N ASP A 150 -0.99 18.89 -16.32
CA ASP A 150 -0.43 19.69 -17.42
C ASP A 150 -0.69 18.91 -18.74
N PRO A 151 -1.03 19.56 -19.87
CA PRO A 151 -1.02 18.96 -21.20
C PRO A 151 0.17 18.03 -21.52
N THR A 152 1.33 18.23 -20.90
CA THR A 152 2.52 17.40 -21.13
C THR A 152 2.66 16.20 -20.18
N GLN A 153 1.85 16.14 -19.12
CA GLN A 153 1.95 15.14 -18.06
C GLN A 153 0.58 14.47 -17.84
N SER A 154 0.30 13.48 -18.69
CA SER A 154 -0.87 12.64 -18.47
C SER A 154 -0.62 11.62 -17.38
N HIS A 155 -1.59 11.52 -16.48
CA HIS A 155 -1.60 10.57 -15.38
C HIS A 155 -2.86 9.70 -15.48
N PHE A 156 -2.71 8.42 -15.21
CA PHE A 156 -3.77 7.44 -15.31
C PHE A 156 -3.91 6.69 -14.01
N ASP A 157 -5.13 6.59 -13.55
CA ASP A 157 -5.55 5.84 -12.38
C ASP A 157 -6.54 4.79 -12.94
N ILE A 158 -6.11 3.52 -12.93
CA ILE A 158 -6.80 2.40 -13.57
C ILE A 158 -7.01 1.32 -12.52
N GLN A 159 -8.26 0.91 -12.31
CA GLN A 159 -8.58 -0.13 -11.33
C GLN A 159 -9.38 -1.22 -11.96
N SER A 160 -9.12 -2.46 -11.59
CA SER A 160 -10.00 -3.55 -11.98
C SER A 160 -10.47 -4.36 -10.79
N TYR A 161 -11.68 -4.90 -10.93
CA TYR A 161 -12.26 -5.88 -10.05
C TYR A 161 -12.72 -7.06 -10.90
N ASP A 162 -12.19 -8.23 -10.60
CA ASP A 162 -12.46 -9.48 -11.32
C ASP A 162 -12.91 -10.57 -10.33
N ILE A 163 -13.98 -11.28 -10.66
CA ILE A 163 -14.51 -12.39 -9.88
C ILE A 163 -14.38 -13.66 -10.70
N ASN A 164 -13.57 -14.59 -10.20
CA ASN A 164 -13.51 -15.94 -10.73
C ASN A 164 -14.29 -16.88 -9.80
N GLU A 165 -15.55 -17.13 -10.17
CA GLU A 165 -16.47 -17.99 -9.41
C GLU A 165 -15.96 -19.45 -9.32
N ALA A 166 -15.30 -19.96 -10.35
CA ALA A 166 -14.78 -21.33 -10.38
C ALA A 166 -13.61 -21.53 -9.39
N ALA A 167 -12.77 -20.51 -9.23
CA ALA A 167 -11.68 -20.52 -8.27
C ALA A 167 -12.05 -19.90 -6.91
N ASN A 168 -13.29 -19.43 -6.74
CA ASN A 168 -13.75 -18.66 -5.57
C ASN A 168 -12.80 -17.51 -5.20
N THR A 169 -12.30 -16.79 -6.20
CA THR A 169 -11.31 -15.71 -6.02
C THR A 169 -11.85 -14.37 -6.50
N GLU A 170 -11.47 -13.32 -5.80
CA GLU A 170 -11.67 -11.93 -6.22
C GLU A 170 -10.30 -11.27 -6.42
N THR A 171 -10.02 -10.78 -7.61
CA THR A 171 -8.79 -10.04 -7.90
C THR A 171 -9.10 -8.57 -8.03
N LEU A 172 -8.43 -7.76 -7.22
CA LEU A 172 -8.49 -6.32 -7.26
C LEU A 172 -7.13 -5.81 -7.75
N THR A 173 -7.12 -4.94 -8.75
CA THR A 173 -5.89 -4.29 -9.21
C THR A 173 -6.01 -2.78 -9.17
N LEU A 174 -4.93 -2.11 -8.80
CA LEU A 174 -4.82 -0.65 -8.86
C LEU A 174 -3.51 -0.29 -9.56
N ASP A 175 -3.63 0.36 -10.69
CA ASP A 175 -2.53 0.81 -11.51
C ASP A 175 -2.56 2.34 -11.52
N TYR A 176 -1.45 2.96 -11.12
CA TYR A 176 -1.20 4.37 -11.33
C TYR A 176 0.00 4.52 -12.25
N VAL A 177 -0.16 5.30 -13.31
CA VAL A 177 0.85 5.45 -14.35
C VAL A 177 0.94 6.92 -14.74
N LEU A 178 2.15 7.46 -14.77
CA LEU A 178 2.43 8.84 -15.15
C LEU A 178 3.57 8.91 -16.17
N LYS A 179 3.50 9.89 -17.07
CA LYS A 179 4.56 10.10 -18.06
C LYS A 179 5.60 11.07 -17.50
N PHE A 180 6.80 10.56 -17.23
CA PHE A 180 7.94 11.35 -16.77
C PHE A 180 9.11 11.19 -17.75
N GLU A 181 9.66 12.30 -18.25
CA GLU A 181 10.77 12.31 -19.22
C GLU A 181 10.56 11.36 -20.42
N GLY A 182 9.33 11.28 -20.91
CA GLY A 182 8.96 10.43 -22.04
C GLY A 182 8.72 8.95 -21.70
N ARG A 183 8.84 8.55 -20.43
CA ARG A 183 8.69 7.17 -19.94
C ARG A 183 7.47 7.04 -19.02
N TRP A 184 6.87 5.87 -19.00
CA TRP A 184 5.84 5.54 -18.01
C TRP A 184 6.49 5.09 -16.71
N ILE A 185 6.15 5.74 -15.62
CA ILE A 185 6.53 5.38 -14.25
C ILE A 185 5.26 5.27 -13.41
N GLY A 186 5.32 4.62 -12.24
CA GLY A 186 4.18 4.51 -11.34
C GLY A 186 4.16 3.23 -10.54
N ASN A 187 2.97 2.80 -10.15
CA ASN A 187 2.76 1.64 -9.28
C ASN A 187 1.62 0.74 -9.75
N SER A 188 1.77 -0.55 -9.54
CA SER A 188 0.80 -1.58 -9.86
C SER A 188 0.59 -2.48 -8.65
N VAL A 189 -0.61 -2.47 -8.11
CA VAL A 189 -1.04 -3.25 -6.95
C VAL A 189 -1.96 -4.37 -7.40
N ARG A 190 -1.79 -5.55 -6.79
CA ARG A 190 -2.71 -6.68 -6.92
C ARG A 190 -3.02 -7.25 -5.54
N VAL A 191 -4.32 -7.33 -5.23
CA VAL A 191 -4.85 -8.02 -4.06
C VAL A 191 -5.77 -9.13 -4.56
N ILE A 192 -5.38 -10.38 -4.33
CA ILE A 192 -6.24 -11.55 -4.58
C ILE A 192 -6.83 -11.95 -3.23
N LYS A 193 -8.16 -11.97 -3.16
CA LYS A 193 -8.90 -12.52 -2.04
C LYS A 193 -9.42 -13.90 -2.42
N SER A 194 -9.30 -14.85 -1.51
CA SER A 194 -9.90 -16.17 -1.65
C SER A 194 -10.34 -16.66 -0.28
N GLN A 195 -10.61 -17.96 -0.17
CA GLN A 195 -10.93 -18.64 1.07
C GLN A 195 -10.13 -19.92 1.17
N THR A 196 -9.78 -20.31 2.39
CA THR A 196 -9.21 -21.61 2.70
C THR A 196 -10.00 -22.28 3.82
N VAL A 197 -10.03 -23.60 3.81
CA VAL A 197 -10.61 -24.41 4.89
C VAL A 197 -9.47 -24.81 5.82
N LEU A 198 -9.61 -24.52 7.10
CA LEU A 198 -8.65 -24.92 8.12
C LEU A 198 -8.85 -26.38 8.53
N LYS A 199 -7.87 -26.96 9.21
CA LYS A 199 -7.95 -28.35 9.71
C LYS A 199 -9.13 -28.61 10.65
N ASP A 200 -9.64 -27.59 11.32
CA ASP A 200 -10.84 -27.66 12.17
C ASP A 200 -12.15 -27.52 11.37
N SER A 201 -12.08 -27.49 10.04
CA SER A 201 -13.18 -27.28 9.10
C SER A 201 -13.78 -25.87 9.07
N SER A 202 -13.22 -24.91 9.83
CA SER A 202 -13.61 -23.51 9.68
C SER A 202 -13.09 -22.93 8.36
N THR A 203 -13.78 -21.91 7.83
CA THR A 203 -13.39 -21.25 6.58
C THR A 203 -12.86 -19.85 6.89
N GLN A 204 -11.67 -19.53 6.38
CA GLN A 204 -11.03 -18.23 6.59
C GLN A 204 -10.75 -17.53 5.26
N PRO A 205 -10.91 -16.20 5.19
CA PRO A 205 -10.46 -15.44 4.03
C PRO A 205 -8.93 -15.48 3.92
N THR A 206 -8.44 -15.58 2.69
CA THR A 206 -7.01 -15.51 2.38
C THR A 206 -6.70 -14.31 1.50
N TYR A 207 -5.47 -13.82 1.59
CA TYR A 207 -4.96 -12.67 0.85
C TYR A 207 -3.63 -13.01 0.18
N ASP A 208 -3.49 -12.69 -1.10
CA ASP A 208 -2.21 -12.63 -1.82
C ASP A 208 -2.02 -11.20 -2.32
N VAL A 209 -1.05 -10.49 -1.74
CA VAL A 209 -0.84 -9.06 -1.95
C VAL A 209 0.53 -8.85 -2.60
N ALA A 210 0.54 -8.08 -3.67
CA ALA A 210 1.75 -7.63 -4.32
C ALA A 210 1.63 -6.17 -4.78
N ASN A 211 2.76 -5.47 -4.77
CA ASN A 211 2.86 -4.10 -5.27
C ASN A 211 4.20 -3.91 -5.98
N TYR A 212 4.15 -3.57 -7.26
CA TYR A 212 5.31 -3.22 -8.07
C TYR A 212 5.34 -1.71 -8.26
N GLN A 213 6.47 -1.08 -7.97
CA GLN A 213 6.70 0.34 -8.23
C GLN A 213 7.87 0.46 -9.20
N TYR A 214 7.74 1.37 -10.17
CA TYR A 214 8.80 1.73 -11.09
C TYR A 214 8.92 3.25 -11.11
N SER A 215 10.10 3.75 -10.79
CA SER A 215 10.39 5.19 -10.71
C SER A 215 11.25 5.67 -11.88
N GLY A 216 11.55 4.82 -12.86
CA GLY A 216 12.48 5.15 -13.94
C GLY A 216 13.96 5.10 -13.51
N PRO A 217 14.91 5.45 -14.38
CA PRO A 217 16.30 5.65 -13.97
C PRO A 217 16.42 6.92 -13.10
N ARG A 218 17.56 7.08 -12.42
CA ARG A 218 17.89 8.32 -11.72
C ARG A 218 17.81 9.53 -12.64
N SER A 219 17.15 10.60 -12.18
CA SER A 219 17.14 11.91 -12.84
C SER A 219 17.68 12.99 -11.91
N GLY A 220 18.92 13.41 -12.15
CA GLY A 220 19.63 14.40 -11.31
C GLY A 220 19.75 13.95 -9.85
N ILE A 221 19.07 14.68 -8.96
CA ILE A 221 19.03 14.38 -7.51
C ILE A 221 17.93 13.38 -7.13
N ILE A 222 17.03 13.05 -8.06
CA ILE A 222 15.89 12.16 -7.81
C ILE A 222 16.34 10.73 -8.02
N THR A 223 16.33 9.94 -6.95
CA THR A 223 16.59 8.50 -6.96
C THR A 223 15.56 7.79 -7.85
N GLY A 224 16.05 6.96 -8.77
CA GLY A 224 15.22 6.08 -9.60
C GLY A 224 15.18 4.66 -9.06
N GLY A 225 14.63 3.76 -9.86
CA GLY A 225 14.68 2.32 -9.66
C GLY A 225 13.33 1.64 -9.75
N GLU A 226 13.23 0.49 -9.09
CA GLU A 226 12.01 -0.31 -8.99
C GLU A 226 11.92 -1.01 -7.64
N SER A 227 10.72 -1.37 -7.21
CA SER A 227 10.49 -2.19 -6.03
C SER A 227 9.37 -3.19 -6.28
N LEU A 228 9.49 -4.38 -5.70
CA LEU A 228 8.40 -5.36 -5.66
C LEU A 228 8.18 -5.84 -4.23
N LEU A 229 7.03 -5.49 -3.67
CA LEU A 229 6.46 -6.12 -2.49
C LEU A 229 5.74 -7.41 -2.88
N TYR A 230 5.98 -8.49 -2.14
CA TYR A 230 5.21 -9.73 -2.22
C TYR A 230 5.34 -10.55 -0.93
N SER A 231 4.30 -11.28 -0.53
CA SER A 231 4.42 -12.37 0.45
C SER A 231 4.98 -13.62 -0.21
N ASP A 232 5.63 -14.51 0.53
CA ASP A 232 6.12 -15.82 0.03
C ASP A 232 4.99 -16.82 -0.31
N ALA A 233 3.82 -16.67 0.31
CA ALA A 233 2.59 -17.41 0.01
C ALA A 233 1.34 -16.55 0.29
N PRO A 234 0.15 -16.94 -0.22
CA PRO A 234 -1.10 -16.41 0.28
C PRO A 234 -1.23 -16.65 1.79
N TYR A 235 -1.90 -15.73 2.50
CA TYR A 235 -2.00 -15.81 3.96
C TYR A 235 -3.41 -15.58 4.50
N PHE A 236 -3.70 -16.14 5.67
CA PHE A 236 -4.92 -15.90 6.45
C PHE A 236 -4.58 -15.44 7.88
N ILE A 237 -5.58 -14.96 8.62
CA ILE A 237 -5.42 -14.44 9.98
C ILE A 237 -6.46 -15.09 10.89
N THR A 238 -6.03 -15.69 11.99
CA THR A 238 -6.89 -16.23 13.07
C THR A 238 -6.23 -16.03 14.43
N ASP A 239 -7.01 -16.06 15.51
CA ASP A 239 -6.47 -15.87 16.86
C ASP A 239 -5.49 -16.98 17.30
N ASN A 240 -5.41 -18.10 16.58
CA ASN A 240 -4.47 -19.19 16.83
C ASN A 240 -3.40 -19.28 15.72
N ALA A 241 -2.16 -18.89 16.05
CA ALA A 241 -1.05 -18.91 15.09
C ALA A 241 -0.66 -20.33 14.60
N GLU A 242 -1.12 -21.37 15.29
CA GLU A 242 -0.90 -22.76 14.89
C GLU A 242 -1.90 -23.30 13.88
N ASP A 243 -2.93 -22.51 13.56
CA ASP A 243 -3.89 -22.90 12.52
C ASP A 243 -3.18 -23.11 11.18
N THR A 244 -3.66 -24.10 10.43
CA THR A 244 -3.11 -24.50 9.13
C THR A 244 -4.24 -24.75 8.14
N ALA A 245 -4.05 -24.28 6.91
CA ALA A 245 -4.93 -24.63 5.79
C ALA A 245 -4.88 -26.14 5.54
N ALA A 246 -6.03 -26.78 5.38
CA ALA A 246 -6.13 -28.22 5.20
C ALA A 246 -5.45 -28.70 3.91
N ASP A 247 -5.40 -27.85 2.89
CA ASP A 247 -4.80 -28.10 1.58
C ASP A 247 -3.41 -27.44 1.40
N ASN A 248 -2.88 -26.79 2.44
CA ASN A 248 -1.66 -25.97 2.39
C ASN A 248 -1.70 -24.83 1.34
N SER A 249 -2.90 -24.36 0.95
CA SER A 249 -3.07 -23.27 -0.03
C SER A 249 -2.63 -21.89 0.49
N ALA A 250 -2.60 -21.71 1.81
CA ALA A 250 -2.24 -20.47 2.47
C ALA A 250 -1.60 -20.74 3.85
N ASN A 251 -0.74 -19.81 4.27
CA ASN A 251 -0.12 -19.85 5.59
C ASN A 251 -0.87 -18.93 6.55
N HIS A 252 -0.82 -19.23 7.85
CA HIS A 252 -1.21 -18.24 8.85
C HIS A 252 -0.23 -17.04 8.76
N VAL A 253 -0.69 -15.80 8.95
CA VAL A 253 0.13 -14.59 8.76
C VAL A 253 1.45 -14.60 9.56
N ALA A 254 1.45 -15.19 10.76
CA ALA A 254 2.65 -15.35 11.58
C ALA A 254 3.66 -16.37 11.04
N LYS A 255 3.29 -17.13 10.01
CA LYS A 255 4.11 -18.11 9.27
C LYS A 255 4.36 -17.67 7.82
N THR A 256 4.05 -16.41 7.51
CA THR A 256 4.25 -15.80 6.18
C THR A 256 5.41 -14.83 6.25
N VAL A 257 6.26 -14.84 5.23
CA VAL A 257 7.36 -13.89 5.07
C VAL A 257 6.98 -12.85 4.03
N PHE A 258 7.09 -11.57 4.38
CA PHE A 258 6.83 -10.47 3.47
C PHE A 258 8.15 -9.92 2.97
N ASN A 259 8.33 -9.87 1.65
CA ASN A 259 9.57 -9.44 1.04
C ASN A 259 9.32 -8.17 0.21
N THR A 260 10.24 -7.23 0.31
CA THR A 260 10.33 -6.09 -0.61
C THR A 260 11.67 -6.20 -1.33
N PHE A 261 11.65 -6.44 -2.63
CA PHE A 261 12.86 -6.55 -3.44
C PHE A 261 12.96 -5.36 -4.38
N GLY A 262 13.92 -4.47 -4.13
CA GLY A 262 14.07 -3.24 -4.89
C GLY A 262 15.45 -3.08 -5.55
N VAL A 263 15.47 -2.30 -6.62
CA VAL A 263 16.66 -1.65 -7.17
C VAL A 263 16.54 -0.18 -6.82
N MET A 264 17.53 0.36 -6.11
CA MET A 264 17.63 1.78 -5.84
C MET A 264 18.72 2.37 -6.73
N ASP A 265 18.33 3.19 -7.71
CA ASP A 265 19.27 3.91 -8.59
C ASP A 265 19.53 5.30 -7.99
N GLY A 266 20.48 5.35 -7.06
CA GLY A 266 20.84 6.55 -6.31
C GLY A 266 22.13 6.35 -5.52
N ASN A 267 22.58 7.41 -4.85
CA ASN A 267 23.75 7.32 -3.99
C ASN A 267 23.41 6.49 -2.74
N TYR A 268 24.21 5.47 -2.46
CA TYR A 268 24.13 4.71 -1.21
C TYR A 268 25.43 4.85 -0.42
N ARG A 269 25.29 5.09 0.88
CA ARG A 269 26.38 5.32 1.83
C ARG A 269 26.10 4.52 3.11
N GLY A 270 26.31 3.21 3.02
CA GLY A 270 26.19 2.31 4.15
C GLY A 270 27.54 1.98 4.81
N ARG A 271 27.52 0.98 5.70
CA ARG A 271 28.69 0.59 6.49
C ARG A 271 29.75 -0.07 5.63
N ASN A 272 29.33 -1.01 4.79
CA ASN A 272 30.19 -1.82 3.93
C ASN A 272 30.00 -1.51 2.45
N VAL A 273 28.87 -0.91 2.06
CA VAL A 273 28.59 -0.53 0.67
C VAL A 273 28.55 0.99 0.55
N ASN A 274 29.43 1.54 -0.28
CA ASN A 274 29.50 2.97 -0.58
C ASN A 274 29.64 3.14 -2.09
N THR A 275 28.55 3.56 -2.75
CA THR A 275 28.49 3.60 -4.22
C THR A 275 27.51 4.66 -4.73
N ASP A 276 27.78 5.15 -5.93
CA ASP A 276 26.86 6.01 -6.70
C ASP A 276 26.11 5.23 -7.79
N ARG A 277 26.32 3.91 -7.84
CA ARG A 277 25.68 2.99 -8.79
C ARG A 277 24.40 2.38 -8.20
N PRO A 278 23.49 1.86 -9.04
CA PRO A 278 22.32 1.14 -8.56
C PRO A 278 22.68 -0.03 -7.63
N VAL A 279 21.97 -0.11 -6.51
CA VAL A 279 22.06 -1.21 -5.53
C VAL A 279 20.76 -1.99 -5.49
N TYR A 280 20.84 -3.27 -5.15
CA TYR A 280 19.67 -3.97 -4.63
C TYR A 280 19.44 -3.53 -3.19
N TRP A 281 18.21 -3.11 -2.89
CA TRP A 281 17.72 -2.86 -1.54
C TRP A 281 16.62 -3.87 -1.25
N VAL A 282 16.85 -4.78 -0.31
CA VAL A 282 15.94 -5.87 0.00
C VAL A 282 15.52 -5.76 1.46
N ASN A 283 14.23 -5.87 1.70
CA ASN A 283 13.65 -6.01 3.03
C ASN A 283 12.93 -7.36 3.15
N ARG A 284 13.03 -7.98 4.32
CA ARG A 284 12.34 -9.21 4.69
C ARG A 284 11.73 -9.03 6.07
N ASP A 285 10.41 -9.12 6.15
CA ASP A 285 9.66 -8.99 7.39
C ASP A 285 9.11 -10.35 7.81
N TYR A 286 9.39 -10.71 9.06
CA TYR A 286 8.70 -11.77 9.78
C TYR A 286 7.60 -11.19 10.65
N VAL A 287 6.45 -11.86 10.73
CA VAL A 287 5.31 -11.40 11.56
C VAL A 287 5.14 -12.35 12.74
N SER A 288 4.77 -11.80 13.89
CA SER A 288 4.42 -12.60 15.07
C SER A 288 3.16 -12.10 15.74
N GLN A 289 2.46 -13.00 16.42
CA GLN A 289 1.29 -12.68 17.20
C GLN A 289 1.71 -12.37 18.64
N TYR A 290 1.19 -11.27 19.18
CA TYR A 290 1.45 -10.83 20.54
C TYR A 290 0.14 -10.65 21.30
N THR A 291 0.23 -10.76 22.63
CA THR A 291 -0.92 -10.52 23.52
C THR A 291 -0.76 -9.12 24.10
N LEU A 292 -1.75 -8.25 23.90
CA LEU A 292 -1.76 -6.91 24.47
C LEU A 292 -2.17 -6.94 25.95
N GLU A 293 -1.98 -5.85 26.68
CA GLU A 293 -2.33 -5.76 28.12
C GLU A 293 -3.80 -6.07 28.39
N ASN A 294 -4.68 -5.73 27.45
CA ASN A 294 -6.11 -6.01 27.50
C ASN A 294 -6.48 -7.45 27.05
N SER A 295 -5.50 -8.34 26.90
CA SER A 295 -5.64 -9.73 26.41
C SER A 295 -6.05 -9.89 24.94
N THR A 296 -6.19 -8.80 24.17
CA THR A 296 -6.42 -8.90 22.72
C THR A 296 -5.16 -9.34 22.00
N LYS A 297 -5.32 -10.00 20.85
CA LYS A 297 -4.21 -10.43 20.00
C LYS A 297 -3.93 -9.38 18.93
N ALA A 298 -2.65 -9.12 18.68
CA ALA A 298 -2.21 -8.21 17.63
C ALA A 298 -1.01 -8.81 16.88
N TYR A 299 -0.83 -8.38 15.63
CA TYR A 299 0.28 -8.80 14.78
C TYR A 299 1.20 -7.64 14.52
N PHE A 300 2.49 -7.84 14.81
CA PHE A 300 3.54 -6.89 14.51
C PHE A 300 4.66 -7.59 13.75
N VAL A 301 5.42 -6.81 12.98
CA VAL A 301 6.67 -7.30 12.41
C VAL A 301 7.63 -7.55 13.56
N SER A 302 8.07 -8.79 13.72
CA SER A 302 8.99 -9.23 14.76
C SER A 302 10.44 -8.96 14.34
N ASP A 303 10.81 -9.40 13.14
CA ASP A 303 12.19 -9.29 12.66
C ASP A 303 12.21 -8.58 11.29
N PRO A 304 12.34 -7.24 11.28
CA PRO A 304 12.40 -6.45 10.05
C PRO A 304 13.84 -6.37 9.54
N GLN A 305 14.19 -7.25 8.60
CA GLN A 305 15.54 -7.34 8.05
C GLN A 305 15.71 -6.45 6.82
N ASN A 306 16.93 -5.96 6.63
CA ASN A 306 17.35 -5.18 5.47
C ASN A 306 18.69 -5.69 4.95
N PHE A 307 18.84 -5.63 3.63
CA PHE A 307 20.05 -6.05 2.94
C PHE A 307 20.32 -5.12 1.75
N VAL A 308 21.57 -4.68 1.60
CA VAL A 308 22.01 -3.84 0.48
C VAL A 308 23.28 -4.39 -0.14
N ILE A 309 23.27 -4.52 -1.46
CA ILE A 309 24.45 -4.92 -2.27
C ILE A 309 24.42 -4.23 -3.63
N ASP A 310 25.59 -4.05 -4.24
CA ASP A 310 25.70 -3.67 -5.65
C ASP A 310 24.90 -4.61 -6.56
N THR A 311 24.32 -4.07 -7.64
CA THR A 311 23.47 -4.83 -8.57
C THR A 311 24.19 -5.96 -9.34
N SER A 312 25.53 -5.94 -9.38
CA SER A 312 26.31 -7.11 -9.83
C SER A 312 26.19 -8.32 -8.91
N MET A 313 25.69 -8.12 -7.68
CA MET A 313 25.65 -9.14 -6.61
C MET A 313 27.03 -9.72 -6.30
N THR A 314 28.07 -8.89 -6.42
CA THR A 314 29.46 -9.22 -6.09
C THR A 314 30.04 -8.22 -5.10
N GLY A 315 30.94 -8.68 -4.24
CA GLY A 315 31.61 -7.83 -3.25
C GLY A 315 30.87 -7.69 -1.92
N PRO A 316 31.18 -6.63 -1.14
CA PRO A 316 30.64 -6.45 0.20
C PRO A 316 29.14 -6.13 0.15
N PHE A 317 28.46 -6.43 1.25
CA PHE A 317 27.05 -6.13 1.46
C PHE A 317 26.83 -5.57 2.87
N ASP A 318 25.75 -4.83 3.03
CA ASP A 318 25.18 -4.51 4.33
C ASP A 318 24.01 -5.44 4.62
N SER A 319 23.94 -5.99 5.82
CA SER A 319 22.80 -6.77 6.29
C SER A 319 22.54 -6.42 7.74
N TRP A 320 21.30 -6.08 8.09
CA TRP A 320 20.93 -5.66 9.43
C TRP A 320 19.45 -5.89 9.72
N VAL A 321 19.11 -5.82 11.01
CA VAL A 321 17.75 -5.90 11.53
C VAL A 321 17.50 -4.65 12.39
N TRP A 322 16.26 -4.15 12.41
CA TRP A 322 15.88 -3.11 13.38
C TRP A 322 15.68 -3.74 14.76
N VAL A 323 16.51 -3.32 15.72
CA VAL A 323 16.46 -3.74 17.12
C VAL A 323 16.51 -2.50 18.01
N ASP A 324 15.88 -2.56 19.17
CA ASP A 324 15.89 -1.47 20.14
C ASP A 324 17.25 -1.31 20.81
N GLU A 325 17.92 -2.44 21.07
CA GLU A 325 19.20 -2.55 21.75
C GLU A 325 20.15 -3.41 20.91
N THR A 326 21.36 -2.91 20.67
CA THR A 326 22.45 -3.71 20.09
C THR A 326 23.28 -4.37 21.20
N VAL A 327 23.80 -5.57 20.99
CA VAL A 327 24.72 -6.23 21.91
C VAL A 327 25.95 -5.35 22.18
N TRP A 328 26.30 -5.18 23.45
CA TRP A 328 27.50 -4.48 23.90
C TRP A 328 28.75 -5.02 23.20
N ASP A 329 29.51 -4.15 22.55
CA ASP A 329 30.80 -4.47 21.94
C ASP A 329 31.93 -3.99 22.88
N PRO A 330 32.55 -4.90 23.67
CA PRO A 330 33.59 -4.54 24.62
C PRO A 330 34.88 -4.04 23.96
N GLU A 331 35.13 -4.33 22.68
CA GLU A 331 36.32 -3.84 21.96
C GLU A 331 36.15 -2.39 21.50
N LYS A 332 34.91 -1.97 21.24
CA LYS A 332 34.59 -0.58 20.87
C LYS A 332 34.14 0.29 22.04
N GLY A 333 33.86 -0.31 23.20
CA GLY A 333 33.52 0.41 24.43
C GLY A 333 32.20 1.19 24.34
N THR A 334 31.27 0.74 23.49
CA THR A 334 29.98 1.39 23.24
C THR A 334 28.87 0.35 23.09
N ASP A 335 27.71 0.58 23.72
CA ASP A 335 26.44 0.01 23.27
C ASP A 335 26.20 0.63 21.87
N GLN A 336 26.34 -0.14 20.79
CA GLN A 336 26.46 0.44 19.45
C GLN A 336 25.23 1.26 19.00
N ALA A 337 24.03 1.07 19.56
CA ALA A 337 22.93 2.03 19.64
C ALA A 337 21.78 1.45 20.51
N SER A 338 21.26 2.22 21.46
CA SER A 338 19.98 1.93 22.14
C SER A 338 18.96 3.01 21.78
N GLY A 339 18.59 3.07 20.50
CA GLY A 339 17.69 4.07 19.92
C GLY A 339 16.21 3.71 20.07
N GLY A 340 15.90 2.45 20.42
CA GLY A 340 14.54 1.94 20.38
C GLY A 340 13.99 1.90 18.95
N ASP A 341 14.83 1.46 18.00
CA ASP A 341 14.53 1.53 16.57
C ASP A 341 13.41 0.57 16.17
N TRP A 342 13.28 -0.59 16.83
CA TRP A 342 12.17 -1.51 16.56
C TRP A 342 10.83 -0.91 16.99
N VAL A 343 10.75 -0.34 18.20
CA VAL A 343 9.53 0.35 18.68
C VAL A 343 9.17 1.50 17.75
N SER A 344 10.17 2.30 17.37
CA SER A 344 9.98 3.41 16.43
C SER A 344 9.47 2.88 15.09
N HIS A 345 10.11 1.86 14.54
CA HIS A 345 9.70 1.22 13.29
C HIS A 345 8.26 0.68 13.35
N ALA A 346 7.92 -0.09 14.39
CA ALA A 346 6.59 -0.69 14.56
C ALA A 346 5.51 0.39 14.71
N PHE A 347 5.76 1.42 15.52
CA PHE A 347 4.80 2.52 15.73
C PHE A 347 4.60 3.34 14.46
N ASN A 348 5.68 3.78 13.82
CA ASN A 348 5.60 4.61 12.62
C ASN A 348 4.90 3.91 11.47
N ASN A 349 5.20 2.63 11.23
CA ASN A 349 4.56 1.86 10.17
C ASN A 349 3.10 1.50 10.50
N THR A 350 2.75 1.24 11.77
CA THR A 350 1.35 0.99 12.18
C THR A 350 0.44 2.18 11.86
N TYR A 351 0.96 3.40 11.99
CA TYR A 351 0.21 4.63 11.76
C TYR A 351 0.50 5.31 10.43
N ASN A 352 1.29 4.67 9.57
CA ASN A 352 1.67 5.24 8.30
C ASN A 352 2.31 6.64 8.47
N ILE A 353 3.03 6.91 9.56
CA ILE A 353 3.56 8.25 9.88
C ILE A 353 4.64 8.63 8.85
N THR A 354 4.57 9.86 8.36
CA THR A 354 5.53 10.45 7.41
C THR A 354 6.05 11.79 7.92
N GLY A 355 7.25 12.16 7.46
CA GLY A 355 7.94 13.36 7.93
C GLY A 355 8.74 13.08 9.19
N GLU A 356 8.46 13.81 10.27
CA GLU A 356 9.12 13.58 11.56
C GLU A 356 8.53 12.34 12.25
N SER A 357 9.21 11.22 12.08
CA SER A 357 8.87 9.94 12.70
C SER A 357 9.19 9.97 14.20
N PRO A 358 8.21 9.79 15.12
CA PRO A 358 8.49 9.70 16.54
C PRO A 358 9.52 8.61 16.87
N THR A 359 10.47 8.99 17.72
CA THR A 359 11.49 8.12 18.31
C THR A 359 10.91 7.35 19.49
N PHE A 360 11.64 6.37 20.02
CA PHE A 360 11.24 5.63 21.21
C PHE A 360 10.83 6.53 22.37
N CYS A 361 11.63 7.57 22.68
CA CYS A 361 11.35 8.46 23.80
C CYS A 361 10.09 9.29 23.59
N MET A 362 9.84 9.73 22.36
CA MET A 362 8.58 10.39 22.00
C MET A 362 7.40 9.42 22.16
N ILE A 363 7.55 8.15 21.76
CA ILE A 363 6.52 7.11 21.93
C ILE A 363 6.28 6.81 23.41
N GLU A 364 7.33 6.79 24.23
CA GLU A 364 7.22 6.66 25.68
C GLU A 364 6.43 7.83 26.30
N ASP A 365 6.68 9.07 25.84
CA ASP A 365 5.92 10.25 26.25
C ASP A 365 4.45 10.15 25.83
N ILE A 366 4.16 9.69 24.61
CA ILE A 366 2.80 9.44 24.13
C ILE A 366 2.08 8.44 25.06
N ALA A 367 2.72 7.30 25.35
CA ALA A 367 2.15 6.25 26.19
C ALA A 367 1.83 6.75 27.62
N LYS A 368 2.75 7.55 28.19
CA LYS A 368 2.61 8.14 29.53
C LYS A 368 1.72 9.38 29.57
N GLY A 369 1.27 9.90 28.42
CA GLY A 369 0.49 11.13 28.32
C GLY A 369 1.28 12.39 28.69
N ARG A 370 2.60 12.37 28.50
CA ARG A 370 3.50 13.51 28.74
C ARG A 370 3.61 14.39 27.48
N PRO A 371 4.09 15.64 27.59
CA PRO A 371 4.41 16.45 26.42
C PRO A 371 5.45 15.77 25.53
N VAL A 372 5.08 15.51 24.27
CA VAL A 372 5.94 14.83 23.31
C VAL A 372 6.93 15.83 22.73
N THR A 373 8.23 15.59 22.92
CA THR A 373 9.28 16.55 22.59
C THR A 373 10.34 15.93 21.71
N GLY A 374 10.66 16.56 20.58
CA GLY A 374 11.86 16.27 19.79
C GLY A 374 12.93 17.34 20.03
N TYR A 375 14.20 17.01 19.81
CA TYR A 375 15.33 17.90 20.06
C TYR A 375 16.07 18.19 18.76
N PHE A 376 16.26 19.48 18.45
CA PHE A 376 16.84 19.92 17.17
C PHE A 376 17.90 20.99 17.39
N THR A 377 18.87 21.11 16.48
CA THR A 377 19.76 22.28 16.49
C THR A 377 18.96 23.57 16.25
N GLU A 378 19.46 24.72 16.69
CA GLU A 378 18.76 26.01 16.51
C GLU A 378 18.47 26.32 15.03
N ASP A 379 19.35 25.89 14.11
CA ASP A 379 19.16 26.05 12.66
C ASP A 379 18.25 24.98 12.03
N GLY A 380 17.77 24.02 12.82
CA GLY A 380 16.87 22.95 12.41
C GLY A 380 17.48 21.89 11.49
N LYS A 381 18.80 21.90 11.29
CA LYS A 381 19.47 20.97 10.36
C LYS A 381 19.91 19.67 11.00
N GLY A 382 20.04 19.64 12.32
CA GLY A 382 20.35 18.44 13.10
C GLY A 382 19.22 18.09 14.04
N SER A 383 19.07 16.80 14.32
CA SER A 383 18.22 16.27 15.37
C SER A 383 19.06 15.45 16.35
N TRP A 384 18.65 15.47 17.62
CA TRP A 384 19.20 14.62 18.66
C TRP A 384 18.15 13.61 19.08
N VAL A 385 18.54 12.34 19.10
CA VAL A 385 17.69 11.24 19.56
C VAL A 385 18.26 10.74 20.88
N PRO A 386 17.59 11.02 22.01
CA PRO A 386 18.03 10.50 23.30
C PRO A 386 18.05 8.97 23.29
N SER A 387 18.98 8.37 24.05
CA SER A 387 18.96 6.94 24.32
C SER A 387 17.66 6.53 25.00
N MET A 388 17.13 5.36 24.63
CA MET A 388 15.94 4.78 25.28
C MET A 388 16.11 4.56 26.79
N ASN A 389 17.35 4.40 27.26
CA ASN A 389 17.67 4.23 28.68
C ASN A 389 17.66 5.56 29.45
N ASN A 390 17.72 6.70 28.74
CA ASN A 390 17.67 8.03 29.33
C ASN A 390 16.98 9.04 28.40
N CYS A 391 15.66 8.92 28.26
CA CYS A 391 14.84 9.82 27.44
C CYS A 391 14.83 11.29 27.88
N LYS A 392 15.46 11.62 29.01
CA LYS A 392 15.60 12.99 29.52
C LYS A 392 16.96 13.60 29.18
N ALA A 393 17.88 12.84 28.60
CA ALA A 393 19.17 13.36 28.17
C ALA A 393 19.00 14.34 27.01
N VAL A 394 19.64 15.50 27.11
CA VAL A 394 19.68 16.51 26.06
C VAL A 394 21.12 16.93 25.86
N ASP A 395 21.63 16.72 24.66
CA ASP A 395 22.97 17.17 24.30
C ASP A 395 23.00 18.71 24.19
N PRO A 396 24.10 19.36 24.61
CA PRO A 396 24.26 20.80 24.44
C PRO A 396 24.10 21.23 22.97
N GLY A 397 23.39 22.33 22.74
CA GLY A 397 23.17 22.86 21.38
C GLY A 397 21.87 22.39 20.72
N PHE A 398 21.07 21.55 21.41
CA PHE A 398 19.74 21.16 20.95
C PHE A 398 18.62 21.85 21.74
N VAL A 399 17.59 22.31 21.02
CA VAL A 399 16.39 22.97 21.56
C VAL A 399 15.16 22.05 21.45
N PRO A 400 14.28 22.03 22.47
CA PRO A 400 13.09 21.20 22.46
C PRO A 400 11.99 21.77 21.54
N ARG A 401 11.32 20.88 20.82
CA ARG A 401 10.12 21.18 20.02
C ARG A 401 8.99 20.24 20.43
N ILE A 402 7.88 20.84 20.86
CA ILE A 402 6.70 20.08 21.31
C ILE A 402 5.84 19.69 20.11
N TYR A 403 5.45 18.42 20.07
CA TYR A 403 4.55 17.85 19.09
C TYR A 403 3.15 17.67 19.68
N THR A 404 2.15 18.20 18.98
CA THR A 404 0.73 17.96 19.27
C THR A 404 0.10 17.01 18.26
N HIS A 405 0.72 16.87 17.09
CA HIS A 405 0.25 16.03 15.99
C HIS A 405 1.44 15.48 15.20
N PHE A 406 1.25 14.34 14.55
CA PHE A 406 2.10 13.82 13.49
C PHE A 406 1.37 13.86 12.15
N THR A 407 2.11 13.85 11.05
CA THR A 407 1.51 13.75 9.72
C THR A 407 1.60 12.29 9.25
N ASN A 408 0.53 11.71 8.73
CA ASN A 408 0.58 10.40 8.11
C ASN A 408 0.84 10.50 6.59
N GLY A 409 1.05 9.36 5.93
CA GLY A 409 1.23 9.28 4.47
C GLY A 409 0.07 9.83 3.67
N ASN A 410 -1.11 9.92 4.31
CA ASN A 410 -2.29 10.54 3.71
C ASN A 410 -2.26 12.08 3.73
N GLY A 411 -1.26 12.68 4.38
CA GLY A 411 -1.17 14.13 4.64
C GLY A 411 -2.06 14.59 5.80
N GLU A 412 -2.63 13.66 6.57
CA GLU A 412 -3.53 13.97 7.67
C GLU A 412 -2.76 14.20 8.97
N LYS A 413 -3.21 15.17 9.76
CA LYS A 413 -2.68 15.45 11.09
C LYS A 413 -3.33 14.51 12.11
N VAL A 414 -2.57 13.54 12.59
CA VAL A 414 -2.99 12.60 13.63
C VAL A 414 -2.60 13.18 14.99
N ALA A 415 -3.58 13.37 15.88
CA ALA A 415 -3.33 13.93 17.20
C ALA A 415 -2.49 12.97 18.06
N VAL A 416 -1.49 13.50 18.74
CA VAL A 416 -0.66 12.76 19.71
C VAL A 416 -1.52 12.01 20.73
N SER A 417 -2.57 12.68 21.24
CA SER A 417 -3.46 12.11 22.25
C SER A 417 -4.22 10.86 21.76
N SER A 418 -4.55 10.77 20.47
CA SER A 418 -5.23 9.60 19.91
C SER A 418 -4.33 8.36 19.79
N LEU A 419 -3.02 8.52 19.94
CA LEU A 419 -2.04 7.44 19.77
C LEU A 419 -1.63 6.77 21.09
N ARG A 420 -2.16 7.25 22.22
CA ARG A 420 -1.74 6.81 23.57
C ARG A 420 -1.85 5.31 23.77
N GLN A 421 -3.01 4.71 23.51
CA GLN A 421 -3.23 3.29 23.73
C GLN A 421 -2.24 2.45 22.91
N SER A 422 -2.03 2.81 21.65
CA SER A 422 -1.13 2.05 20.80
C SER A 422 0.33 2.21 21.13
N ALA A 423 0.73 3.38 21.66
CA ALA A 423 2.07 3.54 22.22
C ALA A 423 2.27 2.60 23.42
N GLN A 424 1.26 2.48 24.29
CA GLN A 424 1.28 1.51 25.40
C GLN A 424 1.35 0.08 24.87
N ASP A 425 0.53 -0.27 23.89
CA ASP A 425 0.49 -1.60 23.28
C ASP A 425 1.85 -2.00 22.68
N ILE A 426 2.49 -1.11 21.92
CA ILE A 426 3.79 -1.41 21.27
C ILE A 426 4.93 -1.50 22.30
N ILE A 427 4.94 -0.62 23.30
CA ILE A 427 5.90 -0.72 24.43
C ILE A 427 5.68 -2.02 25.21
N HIS A 428 4.43 -2.44 25.38
CA HIS A 428 4.13 -3.71 26.03
C HIS A 428 4.62 -4.90 25.20
N VAL A 429 4.38 -4.89 23.88
CA VAL A 429 4.86 -5.93 22.96
C VAL A 429 6.38 -6.06 22.98
N ARG A 430 7.11 -4.94 23.04
CA ARG A 430 8.57 -4.95 23.20
C ARG A 430 9.02 -5.86 24.35
N THR A 431 8.32 -5.84 25.49
CA THR A 431 8.69 -6.65 26.66
C THR A 431 8.49 -8.15 26.50
N GLN A 432 7.71 -8.57 25.50
CA GLN A 432 7.43 -9.98 25.19
C GLN A 432 8.34 -10.55 24.10
N HIS A 433 9.00 -9.69 23.33
CA HIS A 433 9.61 -10.05 22.07
C HIS A 433 11.14 -10.10 22.14
N PRO A 434 11.78 -11.24 21.85
CA PRO A 434 13.21 -11.25 21.58
C PRO A 434 13.47 -10.73 20.15
N GLN A 435 14.10 -9.57 20.05
CA GLN A 435 14.32 -8.87 18.78
C GLN A 435 15.59 -9.38 18.08
N GLY A 436 15.54 -9.56 16.75
CA GLY A 436 16.70 -9.93 15.95
C GLY A 436 17.16 -11.39 16.09
N GLU A 437 16.26 -12.31 16.45
CA GLU A 437 16.59 -13.74 16.56
C GLU A 437 16.66 -14.47 15.22
N LYS A 438 16.12 -13.91 14.13
CA LYS A 438 16.23 -14.53 12.81
C LYS A 438 17.63 -14.29 12.26
N GLU A 439 18.18 -15.32 11.62
CA GLU A 439 19.44 -15.18 10.89
C GLU A 439 19.31 -14.04 9.87
N LEU A 440 20.30 -13.15 9.86
CA LEU A 440 20.36 -12.03 8.94
C LEU A 440 20.38 -12.51 7.49
N LEU A 441 19.76 -11.72 6.60
CA LEU A 441 19.81 -11.96 5.16
C LEU A 441 21.26 -12.15 4.67
N THR A 442 21.46 -13.22 3.92
CA THR A 442 22.72 -13.49 3.22
C THR A 442 22.62 -13.11 1.74
N LEU A 443 23.77 -13.08 1.05
CA LEU A 443 23.77 -12.93 -0.41
C LEU A 443 23.04 -14.09 -1.11
N ASP A 444 23.13 -15.30 -0.58
CA ASP A 444 22.48 -16.46 -1.18
C ASP A 444 20.97 -16.42 -1.01
N ASP A 445 20.46 -15.91 0.13
CA ASP A 445 19.04 -15.58 0.30
C ASP A 445 18.55 -14.62 -0.77
N VAL A 446 19.28 -13.53 -1.01
CA VAL A 446 18.90 -12.48 -1.97
C VAL A 446 18.92 -13.01 -3.40
N LYS A 447 19.91 -13.84 -3.74
CA LYS A 447 19.95 -14.55 -5.04
C LYS A 447 18.76 -15.50 -5.18
N ALA A 448 18.46 -16.28 -4.14
CA ALA A 448 17.33 -17.20 -4.12
C ALA A 448 16.00 -16.45 -4.32
N MET A 449 15.77 -15.34 -3.60
CA MET A 449 14.60 -14.49 -3.81
C MET A 449 14.45 -14.02 -5.26
N LYS A 450 15.51 -13.43 -5.82
CA LYS A 450 15.53 -12.90 -7.20
C LYS A 450 15.28 -13.98 -8.25
N SER A 451 15.73 -15.20 -8.00
CA SER A 451 15.51 -16.36 -8.87
C SER A 451 14.21 -17.11 -8.61
N SER A 452 13.48 -16.77 -7.54
CA SER A 452 12.32 -17.56 -7.12
C SER A 452 11.19 -17.50 -8.17
N PRO A 453 10.53 -18.64 -8.47
CA PRO A 453 9.42 -18.65 -9.43
C PRO A 453 8.29 -17.68 -9.05
N ARG A 454 8.04 -17.52 -7.75
CA ARG A 454 7.01 -16.60 -7.25
C ARG A 454 7.37 -15.14 -7.52
N TYR A 455 8.59 -14.71 -7.19
CA TYR A 455 9.07 -13.37 -7.52
C TYR A 455 8.99 -13.10 -9.03
N LEU A 456 9.52 -14.00 -9.85
CA LEU A 456 9.54 -13.83 -11.31
C LEU A 456 8.14 -13.75 -11.91
N LYS A 457 7.21 -14.60 -11.45
CA LYS A 457 5.81 -14.59 -11.90
C LYS A 457 5.12 -13.27 -11.56
N ILE A 458 5.22 -12.82 -10.31
CA ILE A 458 4.58 -11.58 -9.85
C ILE A 458 5.21 -10.36 -10.53
N LYS A 459 6.55 -10.32 -10.60
CA LYS A 459 7.26 -9.25 -11.29
C LYS A 459 6.82 -9.14 -12.75
N THR A 460 6.73 -10.25 -13.46
CA THR A 460 6.29 -10.27 -14.86
C THR A 460 4.84 -9.78 -14.98
N ASP A 461 3.93 -10.28 -14.13
CA ASP A 461 2.51 -9.91 -14.15
C ASP A 461 2.27 -8.41 -13.91
N LEU A 462 3.01 -7.80 -12.97
CA LEU A 462 2.80 -6.40 -12.59
C LEU A 462 3.63 -5.43 -13.44
N SER A 463 4.88 -5.76 -13.78
CA SER A 463 5.75 -4.85 -14.57
C SER A 463 5.25 -4.66 -15.99
N GLN A 464 4.65 -5.68 -16.62
CA GLN A 464 4.08 -5.54 -17.96
C GLN A 464 2.99 -4.47 -18.04
N ARG A 465 2.29 -4.19 -16.92
CA ARG A 465 1.24 -3.16 -16.84
C ARG A 465 1.80 -1.75 -16.98
N LEU A 466 3.07 -1.55 -16.63
CA LEU A 466 3.81 -0.30 -16.86
C LEU A 466 4.57 -0.31 -18.20
N GLY A 467 4.83 -1.50 -18.76
CA GLY A 467 5.45 -1.69 -20.08
C GLY A 467 4.50 -1.52 -21.27
N TRP A 468 3.20 -1.35 -21.04
CA TRP A 468 2.24 -1.11 -22.11
C TRP A 468 2.49 0.25 -22.75
N ALA A 469 2.85 0.24 -24.03
CA ALA A 469 3.16 1.44 -24.83
C ALA A 469 2.03 2.48 -24.81
N LYS A 470 0.82 2.05 -24.45
CA LYS A 470 -0.37 2.87 -24.22
C LYS A 470 -1.07 2.36 -22.97
N PRO A 471 -1.17 3.13 -21.87
CA PRO A 471 -2.06 2.81 -20.74
C PRO A 471 -3.56 2.72 -21.14
N TYR A 472 -3.87 2.82 -22.43
CA TYR A 472 -5.20 2.70 -23.03
C TYR A 472 -5.49 1.30 -23.59
N ASP A 473 -4.52 0.39 -23.61
CA ASP A 473 -4.78 -1.00 -23.99
C ASP A 473 -5.34 -1.83 -22.80
N ILE A 474 -5.34 -1.27 -21.58
CA ILE A 474 -5.82 -1.97 -20.36
C ILE A 474 -7.32 -2.26 -20.40
N LEU A 475 -8.10 -1.40 -21.05
CA LEU A 475 -9.55 -1.56 -21.15
C LEU A 475 -10.02 -2.34 -22.39
N LYS A 476 -9.10 -2.72 -23.28
CA LYS A 476 -9.39 -3.55 -24.46
C LYS A 476 -9.22 -5.03 -24.12
#